data_AF-A0A9E2AF65-F1
#
_entry.id   AF-A0A9E2AF65-F1
#
_cell.length_a   1.000
_cell.length_b   1.000
_cell.length_c   1.000
_cell.angle_alpha   90.00
_cell.angle_beta   90.00
_cell.angle_gamma   90.00
#
_symmetry.space_group_name_H-M   'P 1'
#
loop_
_entity.id
_entity.type
_entity.pdbx_description
1 polymer ?
#
loop_
_entity_poly.entity_id
_entity_poly.type
_entity_poly.pdbx_seq_one_letter_code
_entity_poly.pdbx_strand_id
1 'polypeptide(L)'
;MRIIFIAVICLYHLVDINGQECVLYGMRSTVFENSENTTRIFFDRNGELYPEMDIPDKELMENGSALQTYFSNNTSTFVEVLQAYEIHGVTDYSDAIYRKLQDAIQQRMLYELHTHLTEDKELFVLVHGFRKPMQSRSRSSSARADNQHVKSAISTYRPEADIHYLEVYWDGTFISIPNSLGSLIRMGRLFKKAAIPHATNTGLGLRSFISKINFNKIHIVAHSLGAQVVNNCLFNANIDTSMPTPIQDHITVCLVAPAIARKPFRRFYERSIASNFDENDNYHYTIIYNERDIVIAKSNPRGKRKYRFTRFYGNTKLGCNCANEAVKVSKIFGRKYPGSQVKIVNASVVGRDHRWKAYAASVPFKAYIEGLE
;
A
#
# COMPACT_ATOMS: atom_id res chain seq x y z
N MET A 1 3.71 24.75 42.58
CA MET A 1 4.72 24.03 41.76
C MET A 1 4.19 22.77 41.06
N ARG A 2 3.29 21.97 41.67
CA ARG A 2 2.69 20.78 41.01
C ARG A 2 1.66 21.10 39.89
N ILE A 3 0.97 22.25 39.97
CA ILE A 3 -0.03 22.66 38.97
C ILE A 3 0.63 23.12 37.65
N ILE A 4 1.81 23.75 37.73
CA ILE A 4 2.57 24.20 36.55
C ILE A 4 3.11 23.00 35.74
N PHE A 5 3.45 21.88 36.41
CA PHE A 5 3.95 20.68 35.74
C PHE A 5 2.86 19.93 34.95
N ILE A 6 1.61 19.97 35.42
CA ILE A 6 0.45 19.40 34.70
C ILE A 6 0.06 20.29 33.52
N ALA A 7 0.11 21.62 33.68
CA ALA A 7 -0.15 22.55 32.58
C ALA A 7 0.87 22.42 31.43
N VAL A 8 2.16 22.20 31.73
CA VAL A 8 3.19 21.94 30.71
C VAL A 8 2.97 20.59 30.02
N ILE A 9 2.51 19.55 30.72
CA ILE A 9 2.18 18.25 30.10
C ILE A 9 0.93 18.37 29.20
N CYS A 10 -0.08 19.16 29.61
CA CYS A 10 -1.25 19.43 28.76
C CYS A 10 -0.91 20.32 27.55
N LEU A 11 0.02 21.28 27.67
CA LEU A 11 0.53 22.05 26.52
C LEU A 11 1.32 21.18 25.53
N TYR A 12 2.02 20.14 26.00
CA TYR A 12 2.65 19.14 25.10
C TYR A 12 1.65 18.21 24.39
N HIS A 13 0.39 18.19 24.84
CA HIS A 13 -0.72 17.48 24.16
C HIS A 13 -1.53 18.37 23.22
N LEU A 14 -1.31 19.69 23.24
CA LEU A 14 -1.89 20.67 22.30
C LEU A 14 -0.88 21.04 21.20
N VAL A 15 -0.16 20.05 20.67
CA VAL A 15 0.60 20.26 19.43
C VAL A 15 -0.38 20.27 18.28
N ASP A 16 -0.69 21.49 17.86
CA ASP A 16 -1.31 21.93 16.62
C ASP A 16 -1.44 20.83 15.54
N ILE A 17 -2.69 20.48 15.26
CA ILE A 17 -3.15 19.40 14.37
C ILE A 17 -3.22 19.89 12.90
N ASN A 18 -2.88 21.15 12.62
CA ASN A 18 -3.20 21.78 11.33
C ASN A 18 -2.17 21.64 10.20
N GLY A 19 -1.48 20.49 10.12
CA GLY A 19 -0.67 20.15 8.93
C GLY A 19 -1.35 19.01 8.18
N GLN A 20 -1.43 19.09 6.85
CA GLN A 20 -1.96 18.02 5.99
C GLN A 20 -1.26 16.69 6.29
N GLU A 21 -1.87 15.87 7.16
CA GLU A 21 -1.31 14.58 7.59
C GLU A 21 -1.69 13.45 6.62
N CYS A 22 -2.53 13.69 5.62
CA CYS A 22 -2.94 12.72 4.60
C CYS A 22 -2.35 13.10 3.24
N VAL A 23 -1.84 12.12 2.50
CA VAL A 23 -1.69 12.23 1.05
C VAL A 23 -3.09 12.19 0.45
N LEU A 24 -3.38 13.08 -0.50
CA LEU A 24 -4.66 13.15 -1.20
C LEU A 24 -4.42 13.00 -2.70
N TYR A 25 -5.42 12.42 -3.37
CA TYR A 25 -5.43 12.25 -4.82
C TYR A 25 -6.70 12.86 -5.46
N GLY A 26 -7.32 13.83 -4.78
CA GLY A 26 -8.50 14.52 -5.31
C GLY A 26 -8.22 15.24 -6.62
N MET A 27 -7.07 15.92 -6.73
CA MET A 27 -6.67 16.69 -7.93
C MET A 27 -5.68 15.94 -8.84
N ARG A 28 -5.82 14.61 -8.94
CA ARG A 28 -4.84 13.73 -9.60
C ARG A 28 -4.72 13.93 -11.11
N SER A 29 -5.76 14.40 -11.79
CA SER A 29 -5.72 14.68 -13.24
C SER A 29 -4.60 15.65 -13.61
N THR A 30 -4.27 16.58 -12.70
CA THR A 30 -3.23 17.61 -12.87
C THR A 30 -1.80 17.06 -12.82
N VAL A 31 -1.64 15.79 -12.42
CA VAL A 31 -0.32 15.18 -12.20
C VAL A 31 -0.16 13.87 -12.96
N PHE A 32 -1.23 13.11 -13.18
CA PHE A 32 -1.15 11.82 -13.84
C PHE A 32 -1.71 11.92 -15.25
N GLU A 33 -0.83 11.77 -16.23
CA GLU A 33 -1.20 11.67 -17.63
C GLU A 33 -1.62 10.23 -17.97
N ASN A 34 -2.57 10.09 -18.88
CA ASN A 34 -2.97 8.79 -19.43
C ASN A 34 -1.78 8.09 -20.09
N SER A 35 -1.73 6.76 -19.99
CA SER A 35 -0.63 5.94 -20.49
C SER A 35 -1.19 4.60 -20.93
N GLU A 36 -0.94 4.21 -22.19
CA GLU A 36 -1.56 3.03 -22.81
C GLU A 36 -1.30 1.72 -22.04
N ASN A 37 -0.10 1.57 -21.48
CA ASN A 37 0.29 0.38 -20.71
C ASN A 37 0.13 0.54 -19.19
N THR A 38 -0.63 1.51 -18.71
CA THR A 38 -0.75 1.78 -17.27
C THR A 38 -2.15 2.20 -16.85
N THR A 39 -2.78 1.36 -16.04
CA THR A 39 -3.98 1.71 -15.27
C THR A 39 -3.58 2.22 -13.89
N ARG A 40 -4.23 3.27 -13.40
CA ARG A 40 -3.96 3.84 -12.07
C ARG A 40 -5.22 3.84 -11.23
N ILE A 41 -5.14 3.27 -10.04
CA ILE A 41 -6.23 3.29 -9.08
C ILE A 41 -5.82 4.07 -7.83
N PHE A 42 -6.76 4.84 -7.31
CA PHE A 42 -6.52 5.78 -6.22
C PHE A 42 -7.52 5.48 -5.10
N PHE A 43 -6.99 5.20 -3.91
CA PHE A 43 -7.79 4.91 -2.73
C PHE A 43 -7.67 6.03 -1.71
N ASP A 44 -8.78 6.36 -1.07
CA ASP A 44 -8.76 7.16 0.14
C ASP A 44 -8.25 6.36 1.36
N ARG A 45 -8.24 6.99 2.53
CA ARG A 45 -7.75 6.38 3.77
C ARG A 45 -8.62 5.22 4.28
N ASN A 46 -9.86 5.15 3.80
CA ASN A 46 -10.84 4.11 4.12
C ASN A 46 -10.84 2.98 3.07
N GLY A 47 -9.98 3.07 2.06
CA GLY A 47 -9.92 2.08 0.99
C GLY A 47 -11.06 2.25 -0.03
N GLU A 48 -11.64 3.44 -0.12
CA GLU A 48 -12.67 3.79 -1.10
C GLU A 48 -12.01 4.37 -2.35
N LEU A 49 -12.52 4.01 -3.52
CA LEU A 49 -11.97 4.46 -4.80
C LEU A 49 -12.39 5.91 -5.08
N TYR A 50 -11.42 6.72 -5.50
CA TYR A 50 -11.70 8.05 -6.04
C TYR A 50 -12.45 7.93 -7.38
N PRO A 51 -13.53 8.70 -7.60
CA PRO A 51 -14.18 8.81 -8.91
C PRO A 51 -13.30 9.60 -9.88
N GLU A 52 -13.47 9.41 -11.19
CA GLU A 52 -12.70 10.09 -12.28
C GLU A 52 -12.64 11.61 -12.18
N MET A 53 -13.66 12.24 -11.59
CA MET A 53 -13.66 13.68 -11.37
C MET A 53 -12.57 14.14 -10.39
N ASP A 54 -12.16 15.38 -10.56
CA ASP A 54 -11.31 16.05 -9.59
C ASP A 54 -12.12 16.53 -8.39
N ILE A 55 -11.55 16.34 -7.20
CA ILE A 55 -12.06 16.88 -5.95
C ILE A 55 -10.96 17.75 -5.35
N PRO A 56 -11.21 19.04 -5.07
CA PRO A 56 -10.19 19.90 -4.49
C PRO A 56 -9.65 19.33 -3.17
N ASP A 57 -8.32 19.22 -3.05
CA ASP A 57 -7.65 18.71 -1.84
C ASP A 57 -8.12 19.47 -0.57
N LYS A 58 -8.42 20.77 -0.70
CA LYS A 58 -8.94 21.58 0.41
C LYS A 58 -10.28 21.06 0.92
N GLU A 59 -11.21 20.76 0.02
CA GLU A 59 -12.53 20.24 0.40
C GLU A 59 -12.41 18.85 1.02
N LEU A 60 -11.54 17.99 0.49
CA LEU A 60 -11.26 16.70 1.11
C LEU A 60 -10.68 16.86 2.52
N MET A 61 -9.76 17.79 2.75
CA MET A 61 -9.20 18.05 4.08
C MET A 61 -10.28 18.51 5.08
N GLU A 62 -11.18 19.41 4.66
CA GLU A 62 -12.31 19.87 5.49
C GLU A 62 -13.26 18.72 5.85
N ASN A 63 -13.36 17.72 4.98
CA ASN A 63 -14.14 16.50 5.18
C ASN A 63 -13.30 15.34 5.75
N GLY A 64 -12.21 15.68 6.44
CA GLY A 64 -11.39 14.72 7.17
C GLY A 64 -10.58 13.77 6.29
N SER A 65 -10.41 14.05 5.00
CA SER A 65 -9.71 13.19 4.03
C SER A 65 -10.40 11.83 3.80
N ALA A 66 -11.73 11.82 3.77
CA ALA A 66 -12.53 10.63 3.48
C ALA A 66 -13.62 10.94 2.43
N LEU A 67 -13.72 10.09 1.41
CA LEU A 67 -14.67 10.29 0.30
C LEU A 67 -16.12 10.17 0.78
N GLN A 68 -16.44 9.16 1.59
CA GLN A 68 -17.78 9.00 2.14
C GLN A 68 -18.26 10.26 2.89
N THR A 69 -17.39 10.85 3.73
CA THR A 69 -17.71 12.08 4.48
C THR A 69 -17.84 13.29 3.56
N TYR A 70 -16.99 13.37 2.52
CA TYR A 70 -17.10 14.42 1.51
C TYR A 70 -18.47 14.37 0.82
N PHE A 71 -18.89 13.21 0.31
CA PHE A 71 -20.16 13.08 -0.39
C PHE A 71 -21.38 13.21 0.51
N SER A 72 -21.30 12.77 1.78
CA SER A 72 -22.40 12.97 2.74
C SER A 72 -22.65 14.44 3.06
N ASN A 73 -21.61 15.29 3.00
CA ASN A 73 -21.71 16.72 3.29
C ASN A 73 -21.95 17.57 2.03
N ASN A 74 -21.77 17.00 0.83
CA ASN A 74 -21.86 17.70 -0.45
C ASN A 74 -22.83 16.95 -1.39
N THR A 75 -24.10 16.87 -0.99
CA THR A 75 -25.14 16.10 -1.71
C THR A 75 -25.28 16.48 -3.18
N SER A 76 -25.18 17.77 -3.53
CA SER A 76 -25.27 18.21 -4.93
C SER A 76 -24.16 17.60 -5.77
N THR A 77 -22.92 17.67 -5.29
CA THR A 77 -21.76 17.06 -5.95
C THR A 77 -21.93 15.54 -6.01
N PHE A 78 -22.40 14.90 -4.94
CA PHE A 78 -22.66 13.46 -4.94
C PHE A 78 -23.64 13.05 -6.06
N VAL A 79 -24.73 13.79 -6.23
CA VAL A 79 -25.71 13.54 -7.31
C VAL A 79 -25.09 13.76 -8.69
N GLU A 80 -24.25 14.77 -8.88
CA GLU A 80 -23.50 14.98 -10.13
C GLU A 80 -22.58 13.79 -10.45
N VAL A 81 -21.87 13.26 -9.45
CA VAL A 81 -21.02 12.08 -9.64
C VAL A 81 -21.84 10.86 -10.06
N LEU A 82 -22.98 10.63 -9.37
CA LEU A 82 -23.87 9.51 -9.70
C LEU A 82 -24.32 9.57 -11.17
N GLN A 83 -24.66 10.75 -11.66
CA GLN A 83 -25.04 10.94 -13.07
C GLN A 83 -23.89 10.62 -14.03
N ALA A 84 -22.65 11.01 -13.70
CA ALA A 84 -21.47 10.66 -14.50
C ALA A 84 -21.16 9.14 -14.55
N TYR A 85 -21.70 8.40 -13.59
CA TYR A 85 -21.66 6.93 -13.54
C TYR A 85 -23.01 6.28 -13.92
N GLU A 86 -23.90 7.01 -14.60
CA GLU A 86 -25.18 6.52 -15.13
C GLU A 86 -26.16 6.01 -14.03
N ILE A 87 -26.00 6.47 -12.80
CA ILE A 87 -26.90 6.19 -11.67
C ILE A 87 -27.91 7.34 -11.56
N HIS A 88 -29.10 7.13 -12.12
CA HIS A 88 -30.16 8.14 -12.19
C HIS A 88 -31.24 7.98 -11.09
N GLY A 89 -32.07 9.01 -10.93
CA GLY A 89 -33.23 8.98 -10.03
C GLY A 89 -32.91 9.11 -8.54
N VAL A 90 -31.68 9.48 -8.19
CA VAL A 90 -31.27 9.76 -6.82
C VAL A 90 -31.14 11.27 -6.63
N THR A 91 -31.69 11.78 -5.53
CA THR A 91 -31.65 13.20 -5.17
C THR A 91 -30.91 13.49 -3.87
N ASP A 92 -30.55 12.46 -3.10
CA ASP A 92 -29.90 12.62 -1.79
C ASP A 92 -28.86 11.52 -1.51
N TYR A 93 -27.97 11.81 -0.57
CA TYR A 93 -26.97 10.87 -0.08
C TYR A 93 -27.62 9.76 0.76
N SER A 94 -27.16 8.53 0.56
CA SER A 94 -27.30 7.46 1.54
C SER A 94 -26.15 6.48 1.41
N ASP A 95 -25.81 5.79 2.49
CA ASP A 95 -24.75 4.78 2.48
C ASP A 95 -25.02 3.66 1.46
N ALA A 96 -26.30 3.34 1.21
CA ALA A 96 -26.68 2.34 0.23
C ALA A 96 -26.38 2.80 -1.20
N ILE A 97 -26.69 4.05 -1.55
CA ILE A 97 -26.35 4.60 -2.87
C ILE A 97 -24.84 4.85 -2.99
N TYR A 98 -24.18 5.28 -1.93
CA TYR A 98 -22.73 5.47 -1.93
C TYR A 98 -21.98 4.16 -2.25
N ARG A 99 -22.44 3.03 -1.69
CA ARG A 99 -21.91 1.71 -2.08
C ARG A 99 -22.14 1.39 -3.55
N LYS A 100 -23.31 1.72 -4.11
CA LYS A 100 -23.57 1.57 -5.55
C LYS A 100 -22.62 2.41 -6.41
N LEU A 101 -22.31 3.64 -5.98
CA LEU A 101 -21.31 4.48 -6.65
C LEU A 101 -19.92 3.81 -6.61
N GLN A 102 -19.49 3.32 -5.45
CA GLN A 102 -18.21 2.62 -5.33
C GLN A 102 -18.14 1.37 -6.23
N ASP A 103 -19.22 0.60 -6.31
CA ASP A 103 -19.32 -0.54 -7.23
C ASP A 103 -19.22 -0.10 -8.71
N ALA A 104 -19.89 1.01 -9.08
CA ALA A 104 -19.86 1.54 -10.45
C ALA A 104 -18.48 2.08 -10.84
N ILE A 105 -17.80 2.82 -9.95
CA ILE A 105 -16.41 3.27 -10.13
C ILE A 105 -15.51 2.05 -10.36
N GLN A 106 -15.65 1.03 -9.51
CA GLN A 106 -14.87 -0.18 -9.60
C GLN A 106 -15.09 -0.92 -10.93
N GLN A 107 -16.36 -1.06 -11.36
CA GLN A 107 -16.71 -1.72 -12.61
C GLN A 107 -16.13 -1.00 -13.83
N ARG A 108 -16.21 0.33 -13.87
CA ARG A 108 -15.61 1.13 -14.96
C ARG A 108 -14.09 0.94 -15.02
N MET A 109 -13.40 1.03 -13.88
CA MET A 109 -11.95 0.81 -13.80
C MET A 109 -11.54 -0.64 -14.20
N LEU A 110 -12.34 -1.65 -13.86
CA LEU A 110 -12.11 -3.03 -14.28
C LEU A 110 -12.32 -3.21 -15.78
N TYR A 111 -13.36 -2.58 -16.34
CA TYR A 111 -13.62 -2.58 -17.77
C TYR A 111 -12.42 -1.99 -18.53
N GLU A 112 -11.95 -0.80 -18.13
CA GLU A 112 -10.76 -0.16 -18.71
C GLU A 112 -9.49 -0.99 -18.54
N LEU A 113 -9.29 -1.66 -17.40
CA LEU A 113 -8.15 -2.55 -17.25
C LEU A 113 -8.23 -3.72 -18.25
N HIS A 114 -9.38 -4.37 -18.36
CA HIS A 114 -9.55 -5.54 -19.23
C HIS A 114 -9.45 -5.20 -20.71
N THR A 115 -9.77 -3.98 -21.17
CA THR A 115 -9.56 -3.58 -22.57
C THR A 115 -8.07 -3.53 -22.95
N HIS A 116 -7.18 -3.46 -21.97
CA HIS A 116 -5.72 -3.46 -22.17
C HIS A 116 -5.04 -4.80 -21.85
N LEU A 117 -5.77 -5.78 -21.30
CA LEU A 117 -5.21 -7.09 -20.96
C LEU A 117 -5.52 -8.12 -22.06
N THR A 118 -4.47 -8.69 -22.63
CA THR A 118 -4.51 -9.82 -23.58
C THR A 118 -3.79 -11.01 -22.95
N GLU A 119 -4.07 -12.23 -23.39
CA GLU A 119 -3.50 -13.46 -22.81
C GLU A 119 -1.96 -13.46 -22.73
N ASP A 120 -1.29 -12.82 -23.70
CA ASP A 120 0.17 -12.74 -23.76
C ASP A 120 0.81 -11.64 -22.89
N LYS A 121 0.01 -10.76 -22.27
CA LYS A 121 0.53 -9.66 -21.44
C LYS A 121 0.88 -10.12 -20.03
N GLU A 122 1.79 -9.41 -19.38
CA GLU A 122 2.03 -9.56 -17.95
C GLU A 122 1.40 -8.39 -17.18
N LEU A 123 0.64 -8.71 -16.13
CA LEU A 123 0.07 -7.68 -15.25
C LEU A 123 0.96 -7.47 -14.02
N PHE A 124 1.58 -6.30 -13.91
CA PHE A 124 2.33 -5.86 -12.73
C PHE A 124 1.55 -4.88 -11.87
N VAL A 125 1.19 -5.29 -10.66
CA VAL A 125 0.57 -4.43 -9.65
C VAL A 125 1.65 -3.79 -8.78
N LEU A 126 1.75 -2.47 -8.81
CA LEU A 126 2.78 -1.71 -8.09
C LEU A 126 2.17 -0.97 -6.89
N VAL A 127 2.59 -1.33 -5.67
CA VAL A 127 2.05 -0.78 -4.43
C VAL A 127 3.12 -0.02 -3.64
N HIS A 128 2.98 1.30 -3.59
CA HIS A 128 3.97 2.16 -2.91
C HIS A 128 3.88 2.10 -1.38
N GLY A 129 4.95 2.59 -0.74
CA GLY A 129 5.09 2.61 0.71
C GLY A 129 4.53 3.85 1.40
N PHE A 130 4.92 4.03 2.67
CA PHE A 130 4.53 5.14 3.52
C PHE A 130 5.08 6.50 3.04
N ARG A 131 4.31 7.58 3.26
CA ARG A 131 4.71 8.98 3.05
C ARG A 131 5.12 9.28 1.60
N LYS A 132 4.24 8.95 0.66
CA LYS A 132 4.46 9.18 -0.77
C LYS A 132 3.46 10.21 -1.30
N PRO A 133 3.83 11.51 -1.31
CA PRO A 133 2.96 12.54 -1.83
C PRO A 133 2.74 12.35 -3.34
N MET A 134 1.66 12.93 -3.87
CA MET A 134 1.38 12.94 -5.30
C MET A 134 2.50 13.60 -6.12
N GLN A 135 3.02 14.73 -5.63
CA GLN A 135 4.20 15.40 -6.18
C GLN A 135 5.33 15.40 -5.14
N SER A 136 6.59 15.38 -5.62
CA SER A 136 7.75 15.37 -4.72
C SER A 136 7.74 16.61 -3.83
N ARG A 137 7.80 16.40 -2.51
CA ARG A 137 7.77 17.46 -1.49
C ARG A 137 8.71 17.08 -0.34
N SER A 138 9.39 18.07 0.25
CA SER A 138 10.16 17.94 1.50
C SER A 138 11.09 16.71 1.57
N ARG A 139 12.08 16.62 0.68
CA ARG A 139 13.06 15.50 0.56
C ARG A 139 12.43 14.10 0.38
N SER A 140 11.11 14.00 0.18
CA SER A 140 10.40 12.76 -0.12
C SER A 140 10.11 12.69 -1.62
N SER A 141 10.44 11.56 -2.26
CA SER A 141 10.00 11.28 -3.63
C SER A 141 8.49 11.06 -3.67
N SER A 142 7.86 11.41 -4.79
CA SER A 142 6.45 11.09 -5.03
C SER A 142 6.23 9.60 -5.28
N ALA A 143 4.99 9.15 -5.07
CA ALA A 143 4.57 7.81 -5.47
C ALA A 143 4.77 7.59 -6.98
N ARG A 144 4.46 8.60 -7.81
CA ARG A 144 4.66 8.58 -9.26
C ARG A 144 6.11 8.32 -9.65
N ALA A 145 7.05 9.08 -9.08
CA ALA A 145 8.47 8.93 -9.40
C ALA A 145 9.03 7.58 -8.95
N ASP A 146 8.58 7.07 -7.80
CA ASP A 146 8.96 5.75 -7.32
C ASP A 146 8.45 4.64 -8.25
N ASN A 147 7.18 4.68 -8.66
CA ASN A 147 6.62 3.71 -9.62
C ASN A 147 7.36 3.77 -10.97
N GLN A 148 7.66 4.97 -11.48
CA GLN A 148 8.43 5.14 -12.72
C GLN A 148 9.80 4.45 -12.64
N HIS A 149 10.54 4.61 -11.53
CA HIS A 149 11.83 3.92 -11.36
C HIS A 149 11.70 2.39 -11.37
N VAL A 150 10.62 1.87 -10.79
CA VAL A 150 10.38 0.42 -10.73
C VAL A 150 10.00 -0.11 -12.09
N LYS A 151 9.11 0.58 -12.81
CA LYS A 151 8.74 0.25 -14.19
C LYS A 151 9.95 0.23 -15.09
N SER A 152 10.78 1.27 -15.05
CA SER A 152 12.03 1.31 -15.82
C SER A 152 12.95 0.14 -15.49
N ALA A 153 13.06 -0.25 -14.22
CA ALA A 153 13.85 -1.42 -13.83
C ALA A 153 13.25 -2.72 -14.38
N ILE A 154 11.93 -2.92 -14.24
CA ILE A 154 11.23 -4.09 -14.77
C ILE A 154 11.41 -4.20 -16.28
N SER A 155 11.14 -3.14 -17.05
CA SER A 155 11.34 -3.12 -18.50
C SER A 155 12.80 -3.36 -18.91
N THR A 156 13.77 -2.91 -18.09
CA THR A 156 15.20 -3.19 -18.34
C THR A 156 15.53 -4.67 -18.13
N TYR A 157 14.90 -5.32 -17.16
CA TYR A 157 15.17 -6.73 -16.83
C TYR A 157 14.32 -7.71 -17.64
N ARG A 158 13.23 -7.25 -18.25
CA ARG A 158 12.36 -8.01 -19.16
C ARG A 158 12.05 -7.17 -20.42
N PRO A 159 13.05 -6.93 -21.30
CA PRO A 159 12.87 -6.07 -22.47
C PRO A 159 11.87 -6.63 -23.49
N GLU A 160 11.69 -7.95 -23.53
CA GLU A 160 10.80 -8.63 -24.50
C GLU A 160 9.37 -8.86 -23.96
N ALA A 161 9.10 -8.54 -22.70
CA ALA A 161 7.79 -8.77 -22.10
C ALA A 161 6.83 -7.62 -22.45
N ASP A 162 5.63 -7.95 -22.94
CA ASP A 162 4.55 -6.98 -23.05
C ASP A 162 3.87 -6.81 -21.69
N ILE A 163 4.13 -5.68 -21.03
CA ILE A 163 3.74 -5.46 -19.64
C ILE A 163 2.67 -4.38 -19.54
N HIS A 164 1.59 -4.71 -18.84
CA HIS A 164 0.63 -3.72 -18.33
C HIS A 164 0.85 -3.48 -16.83
N TYR A 165 0.86 -2.21 -16.44
CA TYR A 165 1.04 -1.82 -15.04
C TYR A 165 -0.28 -1.38 -14.40
N LEU A 166 -0.60 -1.96 -13.25
CA LEU A 166 -1.62 -1.43 -12.33
C LEU A 166 -0.92 -0.69 -11.19
N GLU A 167 -0.86 0.63 -11.28
CA GLU A 167 -0.27 1.46 -10.22
C GLU A 167 -1.31 1.75 -9.14
N VAL A 168 -1.02 1.32 -7.90
CA VAL A 168 -1.89 1.51 -6.74
C VAL A 168 -1.42 2.70 -5.92
N TYR A 169 -2.23 3.75 -5.93
CA TYR A 169 -2.08 4.95 -5.12
C TYR A 169 -3.05 4.93 -3.95
N TRP A 170 -2.59 5.32 -2.77
CA TRP A 170 -3.44 5.33 -1.59
C TRP A 170 -3.11 6.47 -0.65
N ASP A 171 -4.14 7.02 0.00
CA ASP A 171 -4.08 8.10 0.99
C ASP A 171 -3.43 7.62 2.29
N GLY A 172 -2.13 7.34 2.17
CA GLY A 172 -1.26 7.20 3.31
C GLY A 172 -1.12 8.52 4.04
N THR A 173 -0.42 8.50 5.16
CA THR A 173 -0.14 9.74 5.88
C THR A 173 1.16 10.40 5.45
N PHE A 174 1.19 11.74 5.46
CA PHE A 174 2.36 12.54 5.15
C PHE A 174 2.81 13.37 6.35
N ILE A 175 4.12 13.37 6.60
CA ILE A 175 4.76 14.28 7.54
C ILE A 175 6.19 14.52 7.07
N SER A 176 6.63 15.78 7.00
CA SER A 176 7.99 16.13 6.62
C SER A 176 9.04 15.37 7.44
N ILE A 177 10.24 15.18 6.86
CA ILE A 177 11.32 14.43 7.53
C ILE A 177 11.61 15.05 8.91
N PRO A 178 11.66 14.26 10.00
CA PRO A 178 11.84 14.77 11.34
C PRO A 178 13.20 15.45 11.50
N ASN A 179 13.21 16.64 12.08
CA ASN A 179 14.41 17.39 12.45
C ASN A 179 14.60 17.45 13.98
N SER A 180 13.71 16.82 14.75
CA SER A 180 13.69 16.86 16.21
C SER A 180 13.18 15.55 16.81
N LEU A 181 13.47 15.29 18.08
CA LEU A 181 12.93 14.10 18.77
C LEU A 181 11.40 14.13 18.83
N GLY A 182 10.79 15.31 19.00
CA GLY A 182 9.35 15.50 19.00
C GLY A 182 8.72 15.12 17.65
N SER A 183 9.26 15.63 16.54
CA SER A 183 8.80 15.27 15.19
C SER A 183 9.03 13.79 14.88
N LEU A 184 10.09 13.18 15.41
CA LEU A 184 10.34 11.73 15.31
C LEU A 184 9.25 10.96 16.07
N ILE A 185 8.90 11.35 17.30
CA ILE A 185 7.81 10.68 18.04
C ILE A 185 6.48 10.84 17.32
N ARG A 186 6.18 12.03 16.77
CA ARG A 186 4.98 12.30 15.98
C ARG A 186 4.90 11.39 14.75
N MET A 187 5.96 11.31 13.94
CA MET A 187 6.01 10.42 12.78
C MET A 187 5.78 8.95 13.17
N GLY A 188 6.36 8.49 14.28
CA GLY A 188 6.11 7.14 14.77
C GLY A 188 4.64 6.91 15.11
N ARG A 189 4.04 7.83 15.88
CA ARG A 189 2.61 7.75 16.24
C ARG A 189 1.72 7.78 15.00
N LEU A 190 2.00 8.66 14.04
CA LEU A 190 1.27 8.78 12.79
C LEU A 190 1.33 7.48 11.98
N PHE A 191 2.53 6.90 11.84
CA PHE A 191 2.72 5.61 11.19
C PHE A 191 1.87 4.51 11.85
N LYS A 192 1.91 4.41 13.18
CA LYS A 192 1.23 3.34 13.92
C LYS A 192 -0.29 3.53 14.01
N LYS A 193 -0.76 4.75 14.24
CA LYS A 193 -2.16 5.05 14.54
C LYS A 193 -3.00 5.39 13.31
N ALA A 194 -2.38 5.85 12.22
CA ALA A 194 -3.09 6.23 11.00
C ALA A 194 -2.60 5.41 9.80
N ALA A 195 -1.29 5.42 9.49
CA ALA A 195 -0.81 4.79 8.26
C ALA A 195 -1.06 3.28 8.20
N ILE A 196 -0.88 2.53 9.30
CA ILE A 196 -1.16 1.08 9.33
C ILE A 196 -2.66 0.79 9.15
N PRO A 197 -3.59 1.44 9.88
CA PRO A 197 -5.02 1.32 9.60
C PRO A 197 -5.39 1.69 8.16
N HIS A 198 -4.91 2.81 7.64
CA HIS A 198 -5.21 3.23 6.25
C HIS A 198 -4.73 2.16 5.26
N ALA A 199 -3.50 1.67 5.40
CA ALA A 199 -2.97 0.60 4.56
C ALA A 199 -3.78 -0.71 4.67
N THR A 200 -4.37 -0.98 5.84
CA THR A 200 -5.24 -2.15 6.04
C THR A 200 -6.55 -1.97 5.28
N ASN A 201 -7.18 -0.79 5.41
CA ASN A 201 -8.42 -0.45 4.71
C ASN A 201 -8.21 -0.43 3.18
N THR A 202 -7.16 0.22 2.69
CA THR A 202 -6.74 0.17 1.29
C THR A 202 -6.51 -1.26 0.83
N GLY A 203 -5.94 -2.14 1.67
CA GLY A 203 -5.79 -3.55 1.32
C GLY A 203 -7.14 -4.25 1.07
N LEU A 204 -8.17 -3.92 1.84
CA LEU A 204 -9.53 -4.43 1.62
C LEU A 204 -10.18 -3.83 0.36
N GLY A 205 -10.01 -2.52 0.11
CA GLY A 205 -10.44 -1.89 -1.15
C GLY A 205 -9.73 -2.49 -2.37
N LEU A 206 -8.42 -2.76 -2.26
CA LEU A 206 -7.66 -3.42 -3.31
C LEU A 206 -8.10 -4.87 -3.49
N ARG A 207 -8.49 -5.57 -2.42
CA ARG A 207 -9.06 -6.92 -2.52
C ARG A 207 -10.34 -6.92 -3.35
N SER A 208 -11.27 -6.00 -3.08
CA SER A 208 -12.53 -5.94 -3.82
C SER A 208 -12.29 -5.73 -5.32
N PHE A 209 -11.22 -5.01 -5.69
CA PHE A 209 -10.75 -4.81 -7.05
C PHE A 209 -10.06 -6.05 -7.65
N ILE A 210 -8.92 -6.49 -7.07
CA ILE A 210 -8.08 -7.55 -7.64
C ILE A 210 -8.82 -8.88 -7.73
N SER A 211 -9.70 -9.20 -6.77
CA SER A 211 -10.50 -10.44 -6.82
C SER A 211 -11.44 -10.54 -8.03
N LYS A 212 -11.72 -9.43 -8.73
CA LYS A 212 -12.57 -9.37 -9.92
C LYS A 212 -11.78 -9.19 -11.23
N ILE A 213 -10.45 -9.18 -11.19
CA ILE A 213 -9.61 -9.13 -12.39
C ILE A 213 -9.67 -10.51 -13.08
N ASN A 214 -10.16 -10.53 -14.31
CA ASN A 214 -10.21 -11.72 -15.16
C ASN A 214 -8.88 -11.88 -15.92
N PHE A 215 -7.81 -12.18 -15.18
CA PHE A 215 -6.47 -12.36 -15.72
C PHE A 215 -5.66 -13.32 -14.85
N ASN A 216 -5.19 -14.45 -15.40
CA ASN A 216 -4.72 -15.56 -14.55
C ASN A 216 -3.33 -15.35 -13.94
N LYS A 217 -2.52 -14.45 -14.48
CA LYS A 217 -1.13 -14.23 -14.04
C LYS A 217 -0.92 -12.81 -13.54
N ILE A 218 -0.74 -12.66 -12.23
CA ILE A 218 -0.56 -11.35 -11.58
C ILE A 218 0.78 -11.31 -10.83
N HIS A 219 1.57 -10.27 -11.10
CA HIS A 219 2.81 -9.98 -10.39
C HIS A 219 2.63 -8.76 -9.50
N ILE A 220 2.63 -8.95 -8.18
CA ILE A 220 2.44 -7.87 -7.21
C ILE A 220 3.79 -7.47 -6.61
N VAL A 221 4.22 -6.22 -6.79
CA VAL A 221 5.43 -5.67 -6.19
C VAL A 221 5.06 -4.57 -5.20
N ALA A 222 5.38 -4.78 -3.93
CA ALA A 222 5.02 -3.87 -2.85
C ALA A 222 6.25 -3.44 -2.06
N HIS A 223 6.35 -2.14 -1.78
CA HIS A 223 7.46 -1.59 -1.01
C HIS A 223 7.04 -1.11 0.37
N SER A 224 7.87 -1.36 1.38
CA SER A 224 7.72 -0.78 2.72
C SER A 224 6.33 -1.08 3.32
N LEU A 225 5.52 -0.07 3.64
CA LEU A 225 4.17 -0.26 4.18
C LEU A 225 3.15 -0.77 3.15
N GLY A 226 3.46 -0.70 1.84
CA GLY A 226 2.65 -1.36 0.81
C GLY A 226 2.50 -2.87 1.04
N ALA A 227 3.44 -3.49 1.77
CA ALA A 227 3.31 -4.88 2.21
C ALA A 227 2.09 -5.13 3.12
N GLN A 228 1.66 -4.13 3.90
CA GLN A 228 0.43 -4.21 4.70
C GLN A 228 -0.81 -4.19 3.80
N VAL A 229 -0.82 -3.33 2.77
CA VAL A 229 -1.88 -3.26 1.75
C VAL A 229 -2.01 -4.63 1.07
N VAL A 230 -0.92 -5.15 0.52
CA VAL A 230 -0.92 -6.41 -0.24
C VAL A 230 -1.31 -7.61 0.63
N ASN A 231 -0.83 -7.71 1.86
CA ASN A 231 -1.23 -8.83 2.71
C ASN A 231 -2.72 -8.80 3.08
N ASN A 232 -3.32 -7.61 3.31
CA ASN A 232 -4.77 -7.52 3.53
C ASN A 232 -5.56 -7.64 2.22
N CYS A 233 -4.95 -7.41 1.07
CA CYS A 233 -5.53 -7.75 -0.23
C CYS A 233 -5.67 -9.27 -0.39
N LEU A 234 -4.62 -10.02 -0.05
CA LEU A 234 -4.49 -11.43 -0.41
C LEU A 234 -5.09 -12.42 0.58
N PHE A 235 -5.13 -12.09 1.88
CA PHE A 235 -5.69 -12.94 2.94
C PHE A 235 -6.08 -12.12 4.18
N ASN A 236 -6.79 -12.72 5.15
CA ASN A 236 -7.27 -12.08 6.38
C ASN A 236 -6.13 -11.85 7.40
N ALA A 237 -5.16 -11.03 6.99
CA ALA A 237 -3.93 -10.73 7.70
C ALA A 237 -4.17 -10.08 9.08
N ASN A 238 -5.08 -9.11 9.14
CA ASN A 238 -5.35 -8.32 10.33
C ASN A 238 -6.84 -8.24 10.71
N ILE A 239 -7.73 -8.39 9.73
CA ILE A 239 -9.17 -8.26 9.88
C ILE A 239 -9.81 -9.50 9.26
N ASP A 240 -10.80 -10.06 9.96
CA ASP A 240 -11.64 -11.14 9.45
C ASP A 240 -12.75 -10.56 8.59
N THR A 241 -12.85 -11.05 7.36
CA THR A 241 -13.85 -10.63 6.39
C THR A 241 -14.18 -11.78 5.45
N SER A 242 -15.43 -11.83 5.00
CA SER A 242 -15.91 -12.77 3.98
C SER A 242 -15.63 -12.30 2.55
N MET A 243 -15.01 -11.12 2.37
CA MET A 243 -14.68 -10.59 1.05
C MET A 243 -13.78 -11.57 0.28
N PRO A 244 -14.15 -11.97 -0.96
CA PRO A 244 -13.39 -12.92 -1.76
C PRO A 244 -11.93 -12.51 -1.89
N THR A 245 -11.01 -13.43 -1.62
CA THR A 245 -9.59 -13.21 -1.92
C THR A 245 -9.32 -13.48 -3.41
N PRO A 246 -8.25 -12.90 -3.99
CA PRO A 246 -7.82 -13.17 -5.36
C PRO A 246 -7.73 -14.68 -5.68
N ILE A 247 -8.35 -15.10 -6.80
CA ILE A 247 -8.46 -16.51 -7.22
C ILE A 247 -7.60 -16.85 -8.44
N GLN A 248 -6.84 -15.89 -8.96
CA GLN A 248 -6.05 -16.08 -10.17
C GLN A 248 -5.08 -17.25 -10.02
N ASP A 249 -4.93 -18.04 -11.09
CA ASP A 249 -4.16 -19.29 -11.08
C ASP A 249 -2.71 -19.10 -10.60
N HIS A 250 -2.11 -17.95 -10.90
CA HIS A 250 -0.73 -17.65 -10.54
C HIS A 250 -0.56 -16.21 -10.05
N ILE A 251 -0.31 -16.05 -8.75
CA ILE A 251 -0.02 -14.76 -8.13
C ILE A 251 1.38 -14.78 -7.53
N THR A 252 2.31 -14.04 -8.13
CA THR A 252 3.61 -13.80 -7.52
C THR A 252 3.60 -12.51 -6.71
N VAL A 253 4.24 -12.53 -5.55
CA VAL A 253 4.24 -11.39 -4.62
C VAL A 253 5.67 -11.07 -4.19
N CYS A 254 6.20 -9.92 -4.57
CA CYS A 254 7.46 -9.40 -4.07
C CYS A 254 7.23 -8.32 -3.02
N LEU A 255 7.58 -8.62 -1.77
CA LEU A 255 7.61 -7.66 -0.69
C LEU A 255 9.03 -7.12 -0.54
N VAL A 256 9.24 -5.87 -0.94
CA VAL A 256 10.53 -5.18 -0.88
C VAL A 256 10.61 -4.33 0.39
N ALA A 257 11.62 -4.61 1.22
CA ALA A 257 11.87 -3.92 2.48
C ALA A 257 10.60 -3.76 3.36
N PRO A 258 9.79 -4.83 3.57
CA PRO A 258 8.46 -4.72 4.16
C PRO A 258 8.49 -4.09 5.56
N ALA A 259 7.75 -3.00 5.72
CA ALA A 259 7.61 -2.27 6.98
C ALA A 259 6.52 -2.87 7.88
N ILE A 260 6.49 -4.20 7.97
CA ILE A 260 5.57 -4.99 8.79
C ILE A 260 6.33 -6.00 9.65
N ALA A 261 5.59 -6.73 10.49
CA ALA A 261 6.10 -7.86 11.24
C ALA A 261 5.77 -9.17 10.53
N ARG A 262 6.31 -10.29 11.02
CA ARG A 262 5.88 -11.63 10.58
C ARG A 262 4.45 -12.03 10.99
N LYS A 263 3.78 -11.27 11.86
CA LYS A 263 2.48 -11.67 12.46
C LYS A 263 1.39 -11.99 11.41
N PRO A 264 1.19 -11.17 10.35
CA PRO A 264 0.21 -11.46 9.29
C PRO A 264 0.33 -12.86 8.71
N PHE A 265 1.56 -13.32 8.43
CA PHE A 265 1.83 -14.63 7.84
C PHE A 265 1.43 -15.82 8.72
N ARG A 266 1.01 -15.63 9.97
CA ARG A 266 0.42 -16.72 10.78
C ARG A 266 -1.01 -17.08 10.35
N ARG A 267 -1.60 -16.26 9.48
CA ARG A 267 -2.97 -16.33 8.98
C ARG A 267 -3.00 -16.50 7.46
N PHE A 268 -1.94 -17.05 6.87
CA PHE A 268 -1.74 -17.02 5.42
C PHE A 268 -2.82 -17.76 4.62
N TYR A 269 -3.35 -18.86 5.18
CA TYR A 269 -4.48 -19.63 4.63
C TYR A 269 -5.86 -19.12 5.07
N GLU A 270 -5.93 -18.03 5.84
CA GLU A 270 -7.22 -17.38 6.16
C GLU A 270 -7.69 -16.60 4.94
N ARG A 271 -8.13 -17.33 3.92
CA ARG A 271 -8.58 -16.82 2.62
C ARG A 271 -10.06 -17.13 2.46
N SER A 272 -10.78 -16.23 1.80
CA SER A 272 -12.23 -16.33 1.64
C SER A 272 -12.59 -17.01 0.31
N ILE A 273 -11.88 -18.09 -0.01
CA ILE A 273 -12.07 -18.91 -1.21
C ILE A 273 -11.93 -20.39 -0.82
N ALA A 274 -12.73 -21.25 -1.43
CA ALA A 274 -12.62 -22.68 -1.24
C ALA A 274 -11.51 -23.22 -2.14
N SER A 275 -10.35 -23.55 -1.58
CA SER A 275 -9.25 -24.19 -2.31
C SER A 275 -8.42 -25.08 -1.38
N ASN A 276 -7.85 -26.13 -1.94
CA ASN A 276 -6.93 -27.02 -1.24
C ASN A 276 -5.50 -26.49 -1.35
N PHE A 277 -5.17 -25.47 -0.55
CA PHE A 277 -3.85 -24.84 -0.55
C PHE A 277 -2.72 -25.75 -0.03
N ASP A 278 -3.04 -26.90 0.55
CA ASP A 278 -2.05 -27.81 1.10
C ASP A 278 -1.26 -28.52 0.00
N GLU A 279 -1.86 -28.70 -1.19
CA GLU A 279 -1.24 -29.41 -2.32
C GLU A 279 -0.60 -28.45 -3.32
N ASN A 280 -1.33 -27.41 -3.73
CA ASN A 280 -0.83 -26.43 -4.70
C ASN A 280 -1.44 -25.06 -4.41
N ASP A 281 -0.64 -24.18 -3.81
CA ASP A 281 -1.05 -22.80 -3.54
C ASP A 281 -0.71 -21.91 -4.75
N ASN A 282 -1.67 -21.09 -5.17
CA ASN A 282 -1.51 -20.12 -6.25
C ASN A 282 -0.67 -18.88 -5.86
N TYR A 283 -0.33 -18.71 -4.58
CA TYR A 283 0.45 -17.56 -4.09
C TYR A 283 1.94 -17.90 -3.89
N HIS A 284 2.80 -17.19 -4.63
CA HIS A 284 4.26 -17.36 -4.58
C HIS A 284 4.94 -16.11 -4.01
N TYR A 285 5.43 -16.18 -2.78
CA TYR A 285 6.02 -15.02 -2.10
C TYR A 285 7.54 -14.94 -2.27
N THR A 286 8.04 -13.74 -2.55
CA THR A 286 9.44 -13.35 -2.38
C THR A 286 9.53 -12.17 -1.42
N ILE A 287 10.32 -12.30 -0.35
CA ILE A 287 10.56 -11.24 0.62
C ILE A 287 12.00 -10.77 0.49
N ILE A 288 12.19 -9.56 -0.03
CA ILE A 288 13.49 -8.92 -0.13
C ILE A 288 13.70 -8.06 1.12
N TYR A 289 14.65 -8.46 1.98
CA TYR A 289 14.97 -7.75 3.23
C TYR A 289 16.37 -7.13 3.18
N ASN A 290 16.62 -6.09 3.98
CA ASN A 290 17.91 -5.41 4.10
C ASN A 290 18.23 -5.12 5.57
N GLU A 291 19.24 -5.80 6.11
CA GLU A 291 19.66 -5.64 7.51
C GLU A 291 20.33 -4.30 7.80
N ARG A 292 20.77 -3.58 6.76
CA ARG A 292 21.45 -2.28 6.85
C ARG A 292 20.51 -1.09 6.68
N ASP A 293 19.25 -1.32 6.32
CA ASP A 293 18.25 -0.27 6.14
C ASP A 293 17.89 0.40 7.47
N ILE A 294 18.29 1.66 7.61
CA ILE A 294 18.17 2.41 8.86
C ILE A 294 16.72 2.79 9.19
N VAL A 295 15.84 2.90 8.19
CA VAL A 295 14.46 3.34 8.37
C VAL A 295 13.65 2.24 9.05
N ILE A 296 13.75 1.02 8.54
CA ILE A 296 13.03 -0.15 9.08
C ILE A 296 13.74 -0.78 10.27
N ALA A 297 15.07 -0.73 10.35
CA ALA A 297 15.83 -1.17 11.52
C ALA A 297 15.63 -0.24 12.73
N LYS A 298 15.22 1.02 12.49
CA LYS A 298 15.01 2.06 13.52
C LYS A 298 16.26 2.24 14.38
N SER A 299 17.43 2.13 13.76
CA SER A 299 18.74 2.22 14.40
C SER A 299 19.41 3.56 14.10
N ASN A 300 20.18 4.07 15.07
CA ASN A 300 20.97 5.29 14.88
C ASN A 300 22.26 4.95 14.10
N PRO A 301 22.64 5.72 13.06
CA PRO A 301 23.89 5.58 12.32
C PRO A 301 25.18 5.53 13.15
N ARG A 302 25.17 6.03 14.40
CA ARG A 302 26.37 6.24 15.24
C ARG A 302 26.45 5.42 16.54
N GLY A 303 25.59 4.43 16.81
CA GLY A 303 25.71 3.72 18.10
C GLY A 303 24.94 2.42 18.28
N LYS A 304 25.58 1.49 19.01
CA LYS A 304 25.18 0.10 19.34
C LYS A 304 23.83 -0.06 20.10
N ARG A 305 23.03 0.99 20.29
CA ARG A 305 21.71 0.92 20.94
C ARG A 305 20.61 0.86 19.88
N LYS A 306 20.06 -0.35 19.65
CA LYS A 306 18.77 -0.54 18.97
C LYS A 306 17.67 0.07 19.86
N TYR A 307 17.31 1.33 19.63
CA TYR A 307 16.43 2.06 20.54
C TYR A 307 15.01 1.48 20.60
N ARG A 308 14.37 1.67 21.76
CA ARG A 308 12.98 1.37 22.15
C ARG A 308 11.89 2.08 21.31
N PHE A 309 12.19 2.53 20.08
CA PHE A 309 11.24 3.27 19.23
C PHE A 309 10.16 2.39 18.56
N THR A 310 10.26 1.07 18.67
CA THR A 310 9.21 0.14 18.22
C THR A 310 7.86 0.43 18.88
N ARG A 311 7.83 0.98 20.11
CA ARG A 311 6.59 1.38 20.80
C ARG A 311 5.80 2.41 20.00
N PHE A 312 6.52 3.34 19.36
CA PHE A 312 5.93 4.43 18.59
C PHE A 312 5.71 4.05 17.13
N TYR A 313 6.69 3.46 16.47
CA TYR A 313 6.70 3.25 15.02
C TYR A 313 6.11 1.91 14.53
N GLY A 314 5.37 1.18 15.36
CA GLY A 314 4.94 -0.19 15.03
C GLY A 314 6.11 -1.17 14.86
N ASN A 315 5.80 -2.41 14.47
CA ASN A 315 6.80 -3.46 14.26
C ASN A 315 7.11 -3.61 12.76
N THR A 316 8.34 -3.27 12.37
CA THR A 316 8.86 -3.25 10.98
C THR A 316 10.01 -4.25 10.80
N LYS A 317 10.13 -5.23 11.69
CA LYS A 317 11.31 -6.08 11.79
C LYS A 317 11.49 -7.03 10.62
N LEU A 318 10.44 -7.33 9.85
CA LEU A 318 10.52 -8.26 8.73
C LEU A 318 11.48 -7.76 7.67
N GLY A 319 11.32 -6.50 7.23
CA GLY A 319 12.14 -5.94 6.15
C GLY A 319 13.62 -5.78 6.48
N CYS A 320 14.02 -5.80 7.76
CA CYS A 320 15.43 -5.77 8.17
C CYS A 320 15.90 -7.06 8.83
N ASN A 321 15.11 -8.13 8.73
CA ASN A 321 15.36 -9.42 9.37
C ASN A 321 15.74 -9.32 10.87
N CYS A 322 15.26 -8.28 11.57
CA CYS A 322 15.64 -8.04 12.95
C CYS A 322 15.07 -9.14 13.86
N ALA A 323 15.91 -9.76 14.69
CA ALA A 323 15.57 -10.96 15.46
C ALA A 323 15.12 -12.14 14.56
N ASN A 324 15.72 -12.25 13.38
CA ASN A 324 15.52 -13.33 12.41
C ASN A 324 14.04 -13.45 11.96
N GLU A 325 13.31 -12.33 11.81
CA GLU A 325 11.90 -12.38 11.41
C GLU A 325 11.69 -12.97 10.02
N ALA A 326 12.56 -12.70 9.05
CA ALA A 326 12.43 -13.24 7.70
C ALA A 326 12.65 -14.76 7.69
N VAL A 327 13.69 -15.23 8.40
CA VAL A 327 13.93 -16.67 8.63
C VAL A 327 12.75 -17.33 9.32
N LYS A 328 12.12 -16.65 10.29
CA LYS A 328 10.93 -17.18 10.98
C LYS A 328 9.70 -17.25 10.08
N VAL A 329 9.56 -16.38 9.08
CA VAL A 329 8.49 -16.50 8.06
C VAL A 329 8.72 -17.75 7.22
N SER A 330 9.93 -17.98 6.70
CA SER A 330 10.25 -19.20 5.97
C SER A 330 9.96 -20.48 6.79
N LYS A 331 10.34 -20.48 8.07
CA LYS A 331 9.99 -21.60 8.99
C LYS A 331 8.49 -21.76 9.25
N ILE A 332 7.70 -20.69 9.16
CA ILE A 332 6.24 -20.78 9.29
C ILE A 332 5.68 -21.49 8.05
N PHE A 333 6.09 -21.08 6.84
CA PHE A 333 5.63 -21.70 5.60
C PHE A 333 5.97 -23.19 5.54
N GLY A 334 7.23 -23.55 5.75
CA GLY A 334 7.63 -24.97 5.72
C GLY A 334 7.02 -25.86 6.82
N ARG A 335 6.31 -25.29 7.81
CA ARG A 335 5.62 -26.05 8.87
C ARG A 335 4.11 -26.01 8.78
N LYS A 336 3.54 -24.91 8.27
CA LYS A 336 2.10 -24.64 8.31
C LYS A 336 1.47 -24.55 6.93
N TYR A 337 2.24 -24.25 5.89
CA TYR A 337 1.78 -23.97 4.54
C TYR A 337 2.67 -24.74 3.54
N PRO A 338 2.66 -26.08 3.57
CA PRO A 338 3.58 -26.90 2.78
C PRO A 338 3.36 -26.77 1.27
N GLY A 339 2.13 -26.49 0.82
CA GLY A 339 1.79 -26.22 -0.58
C GLY A 339 2.17 -24.82 -1.07
N SER A 340 2.64 -23.94 -0.17
CA SER A 340 3.00 -22.56 -0.48
C SER A 340 4.48 -22.32 -0.61
N GLN A 341 4.84 -21.42 -1.51
CA GLN A 341 6.23 -21.02 -1.72
C GLN A 341 6.54 -19.67 -1.07
N VAL A 342 7.64 -19.63 -0.31
CA VAL A 342 8.24 -18.37 0.14
C VAL A 342 9.76 -18.37 -0.03
N LYS A 343 10.25 -17.38 -0.77
CA LYS A 343 11.68 -17.10 -0.93
C LYS A 343 12.06 -15.90 -0.07
N ILE A 344 13.14 -16.04 0.69
CA ILE A 344 13.69 -14.96 1.52
C ILE A 344 15.02 -14.51 0.92
N VAL A 345 15.13 -13.25 0.52
CA VAL A 345 16.29 -12.73 -0.22
C VAL A 345 16.93 -11.58 0.54
N ASN A 346 18.24 -11.66 0.75
CA ASN A 346 19.02 -10.61 1.41
C ASN A 346 19.50 -9.56 0.39
N ALA A 347 19.05 -8.33 0.56
CA ALA A 347 19.45 -7.16 -0.22
C ALA A 347 20.27 -6.15 0.61
N SER A 348 21.04 -6.61 1.59
CA SER A 348 21.92 -5.74 2.38
C SER A 348 23.02 -5.04 1.57
N VAL A 349 23.21 -5.45 0.31
CA VAL A 349 24.03 -4.74 -0.69
C VAL A 349 23.52 -3.33 -1.01
N VAL A 350 22.22 -3.08 -0.84
CA VAL A 350 21.59 -1.74 -0.99
C VAL A 350 22.09 -0.76 0.08
N GLY A 351 22.66 -1.28 1.18
CA GLY A 351 23.22 -0.45 2.24
C GLY A 351 22.11 0.20 3.08
N ARG A 352 22.28 1.49 3.41
CA ARG A 352 21.38 2.21 4.34
C ARG A 352 20.14 2.83 3.68
N ASP A 353 19.96 2.63 2.38
CA ASP A 353 18.89 3.27 1.62
C ASP A 353 17.56 2.53 1.75
N HIS A 354 16.48 3.27 1.98
CA HIS A 354 15.11 2.78 2.03
C HIS A 354 14.28 3.21 0.81
N ARG A 355 14.88 3.87 -0.19
CA ARG A 355 14.15 4.35 -1.37
C ARG A 355 13.88 3.17 -2.30
N TRP A 356 12.67 3.12 -2.85
CA TRP A 356 12.25 2.03 -3.74
C TRP A 356 13.19 1.88 -4.94
N LYS A 357 13.62 3.00 -5.54
CA LYS A 357 14.60 3.01 -6.64
C LYS A 357 15.92 2.29 -6.33
N ALA A 358 16.39 2.35 -5.08
CA ALA A 358 17.65 1.71 -4.69
C ALA A 358 17.51 0.18 -4.65
N TYR A 359 16.34 -0.30 -4.20
CA TYR A 359 16.01 -1.72 -4.28
C TYR A 359 15.73 -2.16 -5.72
N ALA A 360 15.03 -1.36 -6.52
CA ALA A 360 14.74 -1.68 -7.92
C ALA A 360 16.02 -1.84 -8.76
N ALA A 361 17.06 -1.07 -8.45
CA ALA A 361 18.39 -1.17 -9.08
C ALA A 361 19.27 -2.30 -8.51
N SER A 362 18.79 -3.08 -7.53
CA SER A 362 19.61 -4.07 -6.82
C SER A 362 19.60 -5.43 -7.52
N VAL A 363 20.73 -6.16 -7.42
CA VAL A 363 20.86 -7.54 -7.92
C VAL A 363 19.74 -8.47 -7.41
N PRO A 364 19.35 -8.45 -6.11
CA PRO A 364 18.22 -9.21 -5.62
C PRO A 364 16.89 -8.96 -6.33
N PHE A 365 16.60 -7.70 -6.66
CA PHE A 365 15.35 -7.35 -7.36
C PHE A 365 15.43 -7.75 -8.82
N LYS A 366 16.56 -7.50 -9.48
CA LYS A 366 16.83 -8.01 -10.84
C LYS A 366 16.62 -9.51 -10.94
N ALA A 367 17.23 -10.29 -10.04
CA ALA A 367 17.10 -11.75 -10.01
C ALA A 367 15.67 -12.23 -9.69
N TYR A 368 14.86 -11.43 -8.98
CA TYR A 368 13.44 -11.72 -8.81
C TYR A 368 12.69 -11.55 -10.13
N ILE A 369 12.88 -10.41 -10.81
CA ILE A 369 12.18 -10.08 -12.06
C ILE A 369 12.57 -11.02 -13.21
N GLU A 370 13.85 -11.34 -13.37
CA GLU A 370 14.35 -12.29 -14.38
C GLU A 370 13.92 -13.73 -14.08
N GLY A 371 13.58 -14.04 -12.82
CA GLY A 371 13.14 -15.36 -12.39
C GLY A 371 11.62 -15.53 -12.33
N LEU A 372 10.84 -14.57 -12.85
CA LEU A 372 9.41 -14.74 -13.03
C LEU A 372 9.18 -15.64 -14.25
N GLU A 373 8.60 -16.81 -13.99
CA GLU A 373 8.05 -17.70 -15.02
C GLU A 373 6.79 -17.10 -15.60
#